data_AF-A0A800A967-F1
#
_entry.id   AF-A0A800A967-F1
#
_cell.length_a   1.000
_cell.length_b   1.000
_cell.length_c   1.000
_cell.angle_alpha   90.00
_cell.angle_beta   90.00
_cell.angle_gamma   90.00
#
_symmetry.space_group_name_H-M   'P 1'
#
loop_
_entity.id
_entity.type
_entity.pdbx_description
1 polymer ?
#
loop_
_entity_poly.entity_id
_entity_poly.type
_entity_poly.pdbx_seq_one_letter_code
_entity_poly.pdbx_strand_id
1 'polypeptide(L)'
;MCRLAGYVGEEPKPLSALLFDPPHSLQHVAYQPQELLYGRVNVDGTAIAWWPEGRSEPVRYATMQPPWSDPNLAGLAPVLTSSTMLAAVRSATPGLPYGIDNVAPFVAEGVAGA
;
A
#
# COMPACT_ATOMS: atom_id res chain seq x y z
N MET A 1 -12.37 -7.88 -0.44
CA MET A 1 -12.36 -6.47 -0.90
C MET A 1 -11.14 -5.80 -0.30
N CYS A 2 -10.24 -5.22 -1.11
CA CYS A 2 -9.00 -4.58 -0.64
C CYS A 2 -9.27 -3.30 0.18
N ARG A 3 -8.24 -2.76 0.85
CA ARG A 3 -8.22 -1.39 1.41
C ARG A 3 -7.08 -0.60 0.77
N LEU A 4 -7.32 0.69 0.53
CA LEU A 4 -6.38 1.61 -0.10
C LEU A 4 -6.26 2.89 0.73
N ALA A 5 -5.10 3.52 0.68
CA ALA A 5 -4.91 4.89 1.11
C ALA A 5 -3.97 5.62 0.15
N GLY A 6 -4.18 6.92 0.01
CA GLY A 6 -3.32 7.76 -0.82
C GLY A 6 -3.02 9.07 -0.12
N TYR A 7 -1.94 9.70 -0.54
CA TYR A 7 -1.52 11.03 -0.10
C TYR A 7 -1.13 11.86 -1.31
N VAL A 8 -1.63 13.09 -1.36
CA VAL A 8 -1.20 14.15 -2.28
C VAL A 8 -1.11 15.43 -1.47
N GLY A 9 0.06 16.08 -1.46
CA GLY A 9 0.25 17.33 -0.72
C GLY A 9 1.55 18.04 -1.04
N GLU A 10 1.68 19.28 -0.58
CA GLU A 10 2.85 20.13 -0.85
C GLU A 10 4.12 19.62 -0.15
N GLU A 11 4.00 19.16 1.09
CA GLU A 11 5.11 18.62 1.86
C GLU A 11 5.23 17.11 1.64
N PRO A 12 6.42 16.58 1.27
CA PRO A 12 6.64 15.15 1.25
C PRO A 12 6.39 14.52 2.63
N LYS A 13 5.65 13.39 2.64
CA LYS A 13 5.46 12.57 3.85
C LYS A 13 6.17 11.23 3.68
N PRO A 14 6.57 10.56 4.78
CA PRO A 14 7.06 9.19 4.72
C PRO A 14 5.93 8.22 4.34
N LEU A 15 6.26 7.08 3.74
CA LEU A 15 5.26 6.03 3.46
C LEU A 15 4.62 5.50 4.76
N SER A 16 5.32 5.59 5.89
CA SER A 16 4.79 5.22 7.21
C SER A 16 3.52 6.01 7.58
N ALA A 17 3.37 7.23 7.06
CA ALA A 17 2.19 8.07 7.29
C ALA A 17 0.90 7.47 6.72
N LEU A 18 1.01 6.54 5.76
CA LEU A 18 -0.12 5.73 5.29
C LEU A 18 -0.15 4.35 5.95
N LEU A 19 1.01 3.71 6.05
CA LEU A 19 1.09 2.29 6.40
C LEU A 19 0.98 2.01 7.90
N PHE A 20 1.56 2.86 8.75
CA PHE A 20 1.83 2.51 10.14
C PHE A 20 1.38 3.56 11.15
N ASP A 21 1.66 4.84 10.91
CA ASP A 21 1.63 5.89 11.94
C ASP A 21 0.21 6.26 12.42
N PRO A 22 -0.81 6.37 11.54
CA PRO A 22 -2.15 6.73 11.99
C PRO A 22 -2.82 5.62 12.81
N PRO A 23 -3.73 5.96 13.76
CA PRO A 23 -4.53 4.96 14.48
C PRO A 23 -5.35 4.06 13.54
N HIS A 24 -5.79 4.60 12.40
CA HIS A 24 -6.48 3.88 11.32
C HIS A 24 -5.58 3.69 10.10
N SER A 25 -4.31 3.36 10.35
CA SER A 25 -3.33 3.08 9.29
C SER A 25 -3.74 1.90 8.41
N LEU A 26 -3.09 1.79 7.24
CA LEU A 26 -3.30 0.67 6.33
C LEU A 26 -3.06 -0.69 7.00
N GLN A 27 -2.06 -0.76 7.89
CA GLN A 27 -1.81 -1.93 8.72
C GLN A 27 -3.01 -2.24 9.62
N HIS A 28 -3.55 -1.25 10.33
CA HIS A 28 -4.66 -1.46 11.25
C HIS A 28 -5.90 -1.97 10.52
N VAL A 29 -6.29 -1.28 9.44
CA VAL A 29 -7.48 -1.66 8.67
C VAL A 29 -7.27 -2.96 7.89
N ALA A 30 -6.03 -3.44 7.75
CA ALA A 30 -5.78 -4.74 7.15
C ALA A 30 -6.30 -5.89 8.01
N TYR A 31 -6.11 -5.86 9.35
CA TYR A 31 -6.59 -6.91 10.24
C TYR A 31 -7.88 -6.56 11.00
N GLN A 32 -8.21 -5.27 11.11
CA GLN A 32 -9.40 -4.79 11.82
C GLN A 32 -10.13 -3.69 11.01
N PRO A 33 -10.65 -3.99 9.82
CA PRO A 33 -11.43 -3.03 9.06
C PRO A 33 -12.80 -2.80 9.71
N GLN A 34 -13.23 -1.54 9.80
CA GLN A 34 -14.52 -1.18 10.40
C GLN A 34 -15.69 -1.15 9.39
N GLU A 35 -15.40 -0.84 8.13
CA GLU A 35 -16.40 -0.60 7.08
C GLU A 35 -16.36 -1.65 5.94
N LEU A 36 -15.69 -2.78 6.17
CA LEU A 36 -15.56 -3.83 5.17
C LEU A 36 -16.83 -4.69 5.12
N LEU A 37 -17.57 -4.61 4.01
CA LEU A 37 -18.79 -5.41 3.81
C LEU A 37 -18.50 -6.87 3.47
N TYR A 38 -17.39 -7.14 2.78
CA TYR A 38 -17.00 -8.48 2.32
C TYR A 38 -15.52 -8.75 2.55
N GLY A 39 -15.23 -9.89 3.20
CA GLY A 39 -13.91 -10.23 3.71
C GLY A 39 -13.77 -9.86 5.19
N ARG A 40 -12.80 -10.47 5.88
CA ARG A 40 -12.51 -10.18 7.30
C ARG A 40 -11.17 -9.47 7.48
N VAL A 41 -10.21 -9.75 6.61
CA VAL A 41 -8.86 -9.25 6.65
C VAL A 41 -8.31 -9.03 5.24
N ASN A 42 -7.25 -8.24 5.13
CA ASN A 42 -6.52 -7.91 3.91
C ASN A 42 -5.05 -8.31 4.12
N VAL A 43 -4.75 -9.59 3.99
CA VAL A 43 -3.42 -10.16 4.31
C VAL A 43 -2.73 -10.81 3.12
N ASP A 44 -3.32 -10.68 1.93
CA ASP A 44 -2.89 -11.39 0.73
C ASP A 44 -1.88 -10.59 -0.11
N GLY A 45 -1.28 -9.56 0.49
CA GLY A 45 -0.26 -8.71 -0.10
C GLY A 45 -0.38 -7.24 0.31
N THR A 46 0.75 -6.54 0.18
CA THR A 46 0.87 -5.10 0.40
C THR A 46 1.66 -4.51 -0.76
N ALA A 47 1.20 -3.40 -1.32
CA ALA A 47 2.03 -2.64 -2.25
C ALA A 47 1.86 -1.13 -2.06
N ILE A 48 2.89 -0.40 -2.47
CA ILE A 48 2.97 1.04 -2.45
C ILE A 48 3.53 1.51 -3.79
N ALA A 49 2.90 2.52 -4.37
CA ALA A 49 3.45 3.29 -5.47
C ALA A 49 3.64 4.74 -5.01
N TRP A 50 4.78 5.34 -5.31
CA TRP A 50 5.05 6.74 -5.00
C TRP A 50 5.89 7.38 -6.09
N TRP A 51 5.84 8.71 -6.18
CA TRP A 51 6.65 9.49 -7.11
C TRP A 51 7.82 10.11 -6.33
N PRO A 52 9.06 9.58 -6.46
CA PRO A 52 10.20 10.20 -5.82
C PRO A 52 10.39 11.63 -6.32
N GLU A 53 11.00 12.49 -5.49
CA GLU A 53 11.28 13.87 -5.86
C GLU A 53 12.07 13.94 -7.18
N GLY A 54 11.65 14.83 -8.07
CA GLY A 54 12.26 15.02 -9.39
C GLY A 54 11.96 13.93 -10.41
N ARG A 55 11.09 12.96 -10.13
CA ARG A 55 10.70 11.89 -11.07
C ARG A 55 9.23 11.97 -11.45
N SER A 56 8.95 11.89 -12.75
CA SER A 56 7.59 11.78 -13.30
C SER A 56 7.02 10.36 -13.24
N GLU A 57 7.90 9.34 -13.21
CA GLU A 57 7.53 7.94 -13.17
C GLU A 57 7.42 7.43 -11.73
N PRO A 58 6.33 6.74 -11.35
CA PRO A 58 6.20 6.15 -10.04
C PRO A 58 7.16 4.98 -9.87
N VAL A 59 7.62 4.79 -8.64
CA VAL A 59 8.30 3.58 -8.18
C VAL A 59 7.29 2.73 -7.42
N ARG A 60 7.38 1.40 -7.59
CA ARG A 60 6.51 0.44 -6.91
C ARG A 60 7.31 -0.49 -6.01
N TYR A 61 6.86 -0.64 -4.77
CA TYR A 61 7.24 -1.71 -3.87
C TYR A 61 6.03 -2.63 -3.67
N ALA A 62 6.23 -3.93 -3.75
CA ALA A 62 5.14 -4.88 -3.53
C ALA A 62 5.64 -6.19 -2.91
N THR A 63 4.81 -6.75 -2.05
CA THR A 63 5.06 -8.02 -1.34
C THR A 63 3.76 -8.81 -1.26
N MET A 64 3.86 -10.13 -1.13
CA MET A 64 2.72 -11.00 -0.83
C MET A 64 2.38 -11.01 0.67
N GLN A 65 3.19 -10.36 1.49
CA GLN A 65 3.02 -10.33 2.93
C GLN A 65 2.10 -9.17 3.37
N PRO A 66 1.36 -9.33 4.48
CA PRO A 66 0.73 -8.19 5.14
C PRO A 66 1.80 -7.22 5.69
N PRO A 67 1.44 -5.96 6.02
CA PRO A 67 2.43 -4.94 6.37
C PRO A 67 3.34 -5.31 7.55
N TRP A 68 2.83 -6.06 8.53
CA TRP A 68 3.58 -6.48 9.72
C TRP A 68 4.50 -7.69 9.52
N SER A 69 4.37 -8.40 8.40
CA SER A 69 5.15 -9.61 8.11
C SER A 69 6.30 -9.37 7.14
N ASP A 70 6.42 -8.16 6.58
CA ASP A 70 7.53 -7.76 5.73
C ASP A 70 8.62 -7.06 6.57
N PRO A 71 9.75 -7.74 6.82
CA PRO A 71 10.80 -7.20 7.70
C PRO A 71 11.52 -5.98 7.10
N ASN A 72 11.48 -5.82 5.77
CA ASN A 72 12.12 -4.68 5.11
C ASN A 72 11.21 -3.46 5.16
N LEU A 73 9.89 -3.67 4.99
CA LEU A 73 8.93 -2.57 4.88
C LEU A 73 8.90 -1.70 6.15
N ALA A 74 9.03 -2.30 7.34
CA ALA A 74 9.05 -1.55 8.60
C ALA A 74 10.23 -0.57 8.69
N GLY A 75 11.40 -0.93 8.14
CA GLY A 75 12.58 -0.06 8.10
C GLY A 75 12.56 0.94 6.94
N LEU A 76 11.97 0.58 5.81
CA LEU A 76 11.91 1.42 4.61
C LEU A 76 10.83 2.52 4.70
N ALA A 77 9.67 2.21 5.28
CA ALA A 77 8.53 3.12 5.25
C ALA A 77 8.76 4.50 5.91
N PRO A 78 9.53 4.62 7.01
CA PRO A 78 9.81 5.93 7.62
C PRO A 78 10.80 6.79 6.83
N VAL A 79 11.60 6.20 5.93
CA VAL A 79 12.67 6.90 5.20
C VAL A 79 12.34 7.19 3.75
N LEU A 80 11.47 6.39 3.13
CA LEU A 80 10.97 6.64 1.78
C LEU A 80 9.88 7.73 1.85
N THR A 81 10.11 8.85 1.17
CA THR A 81 9.21 10.00 1.20
C THR A 81 8.69 10.36 -0.19
N SER A 82 7.49 10.95 -0.24
CA SER A 82 6.92 11.52 -1.46
C SER A 82 5.79 12.50 -1.14
N SER A 83 5.57 13.47 -2.03
CA SER A 83 4.39 14.33 -2.07
C SER A 83 3.18 13.65 -2.72
N THR A 84 3.36 12.51 -3.40
CA THR A 84 2.28 11.75 -4.06
C THR A 84 2.53 10.25 -3.91
N MET A 85 1.61 9.55 -3.26
CA MET A 85 1.72 8.10 -3.04
C MET A 85 0.35 7.43 -2.91
N LEU A 86 0.32 6.14 -3.24
CA LEU A 86 -0.83 5.25 -3.13
C LEU A 86 -0.35 3.94 -2.53
N ALA A 87 -1.11 3.37 -1.59
CA ALA A 87 -0.82 2.09 -0.97
C ALA A 87 -2.09 1.25 -0.87
N ALA A 88 -1.95 -0.07 -0.94
CA ALA A 88 -3.06 -0.97 -0.72
C ALA A 88 -2.63 -2.26 0.00
N VAL A 89 -3.60 -2.82 0.73
CA VAL A 89 -3.53 -4.18 1.30
C VAL A 89 -4.58 -5.04 0.63
N ARG A 90 -4.17 -6.24 0.20
CA ARG A 90 -4.97 -7.13 -0.65
C ARG A 90 -5.80 -8.09 0.19
N SER A 91 -7.05 -8.28 -0.20
CA SER A 91 -7.91 -9.38 0.23
C SER A 91 -8.30 -10.18 -1.01
N ALA A 92 -7.64 -11.31 -1.22
CA ALA A 92 -7.78 -12.13 -2.41
C ALA A 92 -9.15 -12.81 -2.42
N THR A 93 -9.81 -12.79 -3.57
CA THR A 93 -11.02 -13.58 -3.76
C THR A 93 -10.63 -15.04 -3.97
N PRO A 94 -11.25 -16.01 -3.26
CA PRO A 94 -10.96 -17.43 -3.45
C PRO A 94 -11.07 -17.85 -4.93
N GLY A 95 -10.10 -18.63 -5.40
CA GLY A 95 -10.03 -19.08 -6.79
C GLY A 95 -9.35 -18.11 -7.76
N LEU A 96 -9.03 -16.88 -7.34
CA LEU A 96 -8.22 -15.96 -8.15
C LEU A 96 -6.72 -16.20 -7.96
N PRO A 97 -5.88 -15.86 -8.97
CA PRO A 97 -4.44 -15.99 -8.88
C PRO A 97 -3.84 -15.28 -7.66
N TYR A 98 -2.80 -15.90 -7.10
CA TYR A 98 -1.96 -15.33 -6.06
C TYR A 98 -0.63 -14.88 -6.67
N GLY A 99 0.03 -13.89 -6.06
CA GLY A 99 1.29 -13.36 -6.56
C GLY A 99 1.39 -11.84 -6.43
N ILE A 100 2.63 -11.35 -6.43
CA ILE A 100 2.97 -9.91 -6.32
C ILE A 100 2.33 -9.09 -7.45
N ASP A 101 2.17 -9.68 -8.64
CA ASP A 101 1.56 -9.04 -9.80
C ASP A 101 0.05 -8.80 -9.64
N ASN A 102 -0.57 -9.41 -8.62
CA ASN A 102 -2.00 -9.24 -8.31
C ASN A 102 -2.24 -8.28 -7.14
N VAL A 103 -1.19 -7.60 -6.65
CA VAL A 103 -1.27 -6.68 -5.51
C VAL A 103 -1.23 -5.25 -6.02
N ALA A 104 -2.39 -4.58 -6.02
CA ALA A 104 -2.48 -3.15 -6.30
C ALA A 104 -1.70 -2.33 -5.24
N PRO A 105 -1.24 -1.11 -5.55
CA PRO A 105 -1.37 -0.44 -6.84
C PRO A 105 -0.43 -0.99 -7.92
N PHE A 106 -0.92 -0.99 -9.15
CA PHE A 106 -0.19 -1.26 -10.39
C PHE A 106 0.37 0.05 -10.95
N VAL A 107 1.45 -0.02 -11.72
CA VAL A 107 2.10 1.15 -12.32
C VAL A 107 2.25 0.96 -13.82
N ALA A 108 1.96 2.01 -14.58
CA ALA A 108 2.17 2.07 -16.03
C ALA A 108 2.21 3.53 -16.48
N GLU A 109 3.16 3.88 -17.36
CA GLU A 109 3.22 5.17 -18.08
C GLU A 109 2.96 6.41 -17.20
N GLY A 110 3.73 6.57 -16.12
CA GLY A 110 3.60 7.72 -15.22
C GLY A 110 2.38 7.65 -14.28
N VAL A 111 1.57 6.59 -14.32
CA VAL A 111 0.34 6.43 -13.54
C VAL A 111 0.48 5.27 -12.55
N ALA A 112 -0.15 5.42 -11.38
CA ALA A 112 -0.39 4.31 -10.44
C ALA A 112 -1.89 4.19 -10.13
N GLY A 113 -2.42 2.97 -10.10
CA GLY A 113 -3.85 2.70 -9.89
C GLY A 113 -4.13 1.28 -9.39
N ALA A 114 -5.37 0.97 -9.04
CA ALA A 114 -5.78 -0.30 -8.43
C ALA A 114 -7.02 -0.90 -9.10
#